data_AF-A0A6N9UTP9-F1
#
_entry.id   AF-A0A6N9UTP9-F1
#
_cell.length_a   1.000
_cell.length_b   1.000
_cell.length_c   1.000
_cell.angle_alpha   90.00
_cell.angle_beta   90.00
_cell.angle_gamma   90.00
#
_symmetry.space_group_name_H-M   'P 1'
#
loop_
_entity.id
_entity.type
_entity.pdbx_description
1 polymer ?
#
loop_
_entity_poly.entity_id
_entity_poly.type
_entity_poly.pdbx_seq_one_letter_code
_entity_poly.pdbx_strand_id
1 'polypeptide(L)'
;MAMNVVGLFGWVGGWVLLFGVSVYSADWLVWVFLPYFVYAPYRALTQLRYFPEALSMLRILRTYGWQCVTEVPYGLTDRPDISSRHYGWFELPNPARPEQRLPMVFTRHLRLEWWSRRMAPRAKPYLKAQIEEIWFAGDPRFIGVIAAFSRSAYPRHMHVIEQRMHCPPAGECLDDWGAGPDDISRGRRAAGDSIAP
;
A
#
# COMPACT_ATOMS: atom_id res chain seq x y z
N MET A 1 -4.30 -1.87 -16.19
CA MET A 1 -5.58 -2.02 -15.46
C MET A 1 -6.68 -2.65 -16.32
N ALA A 2 -6.92 -2.19 -17.56
CA ALA A 2 -7.96 -2.73 -18.44
C ALA A 2 -7.94 -4.27 -18.60
N MET A 3 -6.76 -4.88 -18.76
CA MET A 3 -6.62 -6.34 -18.92
C MET A 3 -7.00 -7.13 -17.66
N ASN A 4 -6.79 -6.57 -16.46
CA ASN A 4 -7.25 -7.17 -15.21
C ASN A 4 -8.75 -7.00 -15.02
N VAL A 5 -9.33 -5.90 -15.51
CA VAL A 5 -10.76 -5.63 -15.46
C VAL A 5 -11.51 -6.56 -16.43
N VAL A 6 -11.01 -6.72 -17.66
CA VAL A 6 -11.55 -7.69 -18.63
C VAL A 6 -11.41 -9.12 -18.11
N GLY A 7 -10.27 -9.45 -17.49
CA GLY A 7 -10.07 -10.75 -16.83
C GLY A 7 -11.07 -10.99 -15.68
N LEU A 8 -11.40 -9.96 -14.90
CA LEU A 8 -12.40 -10.05 -13.83
C LEU A 8 -13.81 -10.25 -14.39
N PHE A 9 -14.22 -9.46 -15.38
CA PHE A 9 -15.54 -9.58 -16.01
C PHE A 9 -15.69 -10.89 -16.79
N GLY A 10 -14.65 -11.32 -17.50
CA GLY A 10 -14.62 -12.62 -18.17
C GLY A 10 -14.67 -13.79 -17.18
N TRP A 11 -14.02 -13.66 -16.03
CA TRP A 11 -14.10 -14.64 -14.94
C TRP A 11 -15.51 -14.72 -14.33
N VAL A 12 -16.11 -13.58 -14.00
CA VAL A 12 -17.48 -13.52 -13.45
C VAL A 12 -18.50 -14.05 -14.47
N GLY A 13 -18.38 -13.65 -15.74
CA GLY A 13 -19.23 -14.14 -16.82
C GLY A 13 -19.10 -15.65 -17.04
N GLY A 14 -17.86 -16.15 -17.04
CA GLY A 14 -17.58 -17.59 -17.10
C GLY A 14 -18.19 -18.36 -15.93
N TRP A 15 -18.21 -17.77 -14.74
CA TRP A 15 -18.79 -18.38 -13.55
C TRP A 15 -20.32 -18.43 -13.58
N VAL A 16 -20.98 -17.36 -14.05
CA VAL A 16 -22.43 -17.34 -14.27
C VAL A 16 -22.84 -18.37 -15.33
N LEU A 17 -22.04 -18.50 -16.39
CA LEU A 17 -22.27 -19.51 -17.43
C LEU A 17 -22.07 -20.93 -16.90
N LEU A 18 -21.03 -21.17 -16.09
CA LEU A 18 -20.80 -22.46 -15.42
C LEU A 18 -21.94 -22.82 -14.47
N PHE A 19 -22.45 -21.83 -13.73
CA PHE A 19 -23.61 -21.99 -12.84
C PHE A 19 -24.86 -22.36 -13.62
N GLY A 20 -25.13 -21.67 -14.74
CA GLY A 20 -26.23 -22.01 -15.65
C GLY A 20 -26.11 -23.44 -16.17
N VAL A 21 -24.93 -23.84 -16.67
CA VAL A 21 -24.69 -25.22 -17.15
C VAL A 21 -24.88 -26.24 -16.03
N SER A 22 -24.43 -25.94 -14.81
CA SER A 22 -24.59 -26.85 -13.67
C SER A 22 -26.04 -27.03 -13.22
N VAL A 23 -26.91 -26.02 -13.37
CA VAL A 23 -28.32 -26.08 -12.96
C VAL A 23 -29.19 -26.79 -14.01
N TYR A 24 -28.85 -26.69 -15.29
CA TYR A 24 -29.61 -27.31 -16.39
C TYR A 24 -29.04 -28.65 -16.88
N SER A 25 -28.04 -29.21 -16.18
CA SER A 25 -27.39 -30.47 -16.55
C SER A 25 -27.57 -31.55 -15.48
N ALA A 26 -26.98 -32.71 -15.71
CA ALA A 26 -27.11 -33.87 -14.83
C ALA A 26 -26.51 -33.62 -13.43
N ASP A 27 -27.18 -34.11 -12.38
CA ASP A 27 -26.85 -33.84 -10.97
C ASP A 27 -25.39 -34.16 -10.58
N TRP A 28 -24.74 -35.09 -11.28
CA TRP A 28 -23.35 -35.46 -11.02
C TRP A 28 -22.35 -34.34 -11.39
N LEU A 29 -22.71 -33.44 -12.32
CA LEU A 29 -21.84 -32.33 -12.74
C LEU A 29 -21.67 -31.28 -11.64
N VAL A 30 -22.64 -31.15 -10.73
CA VAL A 30 -22.54 -30.28 -9.56
C VAL A 30 -21.29 -30.64 -8.75
N TRP A 31 -20.99 -31.93 -8.59
CA TRP A 31 -19.81 -32.39 -7.84
C TRP A 31 -18.49 -32.05 -8.53
N VAL A 32 -18.45 -32.05 -9.86
CA VAL A 32 -17.27 -31.64 -10.65
C VAL A 32 -17.03 -30.14 -10.52
N PHE A 33 -18.10 -29.34 -10.49
CA PHE A 33 -18.01 -27.89 -10.40
C PHE A 33 -17.95 -27.34 -8.97
N LEU A 34 -18.31 -28.13 -7.95
CA LEU A 34 -18.24 -27.78 -6.53
C LEU A 34 -16.89 -27.13 -6.12
N PRO A 35 -15.71 -27.70 -6.45
CA PRO A 35 -14.44 -27.04 -6.11
C PRO A 35 -14.28 -25.66 -6.76
N TYR A 36 -14.78 -25.46 -7.98
CA TYR A 36 -14.79 -24.15 -8.65
C TYR A 36 -15.77 -23.17 -7.98
N PHE A 37 -16.92 -23.67 -7.52
CA PHE A 37 -17.91 -22.88 -6.79
C PHE A 37 -17.42 -22.47 -5.40
N VAL A 38 -16.55 -23.25 -4.76
CA VAL A 38 -15.92 -22.88 -3.47
C VAL A 38 -14.71 -21.97 -3.68
N TYR A 39 -13.87 -22.26 -4.67
CA TYR A 39 -12.62 -21.53 -4.89
C TYR A 39 -12.86 -20.10 -5.41
N ALA A 40 -13.86 -19.89 -6.27
CA ALA A 40 -14.11 -18.58 -6.85
C ALA A 40 -14.59 -17.50 -5.85
N PRO A 41 -15.56 -17.73 -4.94
CA PRO A 41 -15.93 -16.74 -3.93
C PRO A 41 -14.77 -16.50 -2.96
N TYR A 42 -13.99 -17.53 -2.63
CA TYR A 42 -12.74 -17.35 -1.87
C TYR A 42 -11.78 -16.38 -2.59
N ARG A 43 -11.54 -16.59 -3.89
CA ARG A 43 -10.71 -15.70 -4.72
C ARG A 43 -11.32 -14.29 -4.87
N ALA A 44 -12.63 -14.18 -4.99
CA ALA A 44 -13.32 -12.88 -5.09
C ALA A 44 -13.23 -12.09 -3.78
N LEU A 45 -13.48 -12.73 -2.64
CA LEU A 45 -13.35 -12.11 -1.32
C LEU A 45 -11.92 -11.67 -1.03
N THR A 46 -10.93 -12.51 -1.38
CA THR A 46 -9.53 -12.10 -1.26
C THR A 46 -9.23 -10.92 -2.17
N GLN A 47 -9.63 -10.92 -3.44
CA GLN A 47 -9.45 -9.79 -4.36
C GLN A 47 -10.14 -8.50 -3.90
N LEU A 48 -11.37 -8.59 -3.39
CA LEU A 48 -12.15 -7.46 -2.90
C LEU A 48 -11.45 -6.76 -1.72
N ARG A 49 -10.79 -7.52 -0.85
CA ARG A 49 -9.99 -6.96 0.26
C ARG A 49 -8.81 -6.11 -0.22
N TYR A 50 -8.30 -6.29 -1.44
CA TYR A 50 -7.24 -5.43 -2.00
C TYR A 50 -7.78 -4.15 -2.63
N PHE A 51 -9.07 -4.08 -2.94
CA PHE A 51 -9.65 -2.96 -3.68
C PHE A 51 -9.57 -1.62 -2.92
N PRO A 52 -9.87 -1.56 -1.60
CA PRO A 52 -9.70 -0.33 -0.83
C PRO A 52 -8.27 0.20 -0.86
N GLU A 53 -7.27 -0.69 -0.81
CA GLU A 53 -5.85 -0.30 -0.88
C GLU A 53 -5.48 0.28 -2.23
N ALA A 54 -5.91 -0.37 -3.31
CA ALA A 54 -5.66 0.13 -4.66
C ALA A 54 -6.32 1.50 -4.88
N LEU A 55 -7.51 1.72 -4.31
CA LEU A 55 -8.18 3.02 -4.36
C LEU A 55 -7.45 4.09 -3.53
N SER A 56 -6.99 3.74 -2.32
CA SER A 56 -6.19 4.65 -1.48
C SER A 56 -4.90 5.05 -2.21
N MET A 57 -4.14 4.07 -2.72
CA MET A 57 -2.97 4.33 -3.55
C MET A 57 -3.29 5.25 -4.73
N LEU A 58 -4.39 4.99 -5.46
CA LEU A 58 -4.79 5.81 -6.60
C LEU A 58 -5.16 7.25 -6.19
N ARG A 59 -5.82 7.44 -5.05
CA ARG A 59 -6.15 8.77 -4.53
C ARG A 59 -4.89 9.56 -4.18
N ILE A 60 -3.95 8.92 -3.50
CA ILE A 60 -2.65 9.52 -3.16
C ILE A 60 -1.90 9.89 -4.44
N LEU A 61 -1.78 8.96 -5.40
CA LEU A 61 -1.06 9.18 -6.66
C LEU A 61 -1.71 10.23 -7.58
N ARG A 62 -3.01 10.48 -7.45
CA ARG A 62 -3.69 11.59 -8.15
C ARG A 62 -3.42 12.94 -7.51
N THR A 63 -3.14 12.96 -6.22
CA THR A 63 -2.93 14.20 -5.44
C THR A 63 -1.45 14.58 -5.41
N TYR A 64 -0.56 13.60 -5.31
CA TYR A 64 0.87 13.78 -5.17
C TYR A 64 1.60 13.10 -6.34
N GLY A 65 2.50 13.85 -6.99
CA GLY A 65 3.39 13.31 -8.01
C GLY A 65 4.50 12.44 -7.41
N TRP A 66 5.08 11.57 -8.22
CA TRP A 66 6.26 10.79 -7.83
C TRP A 66 7.48 11.69 -7.64
N GLN A 67 8.20 11.43 -6.56
CA GLN A 67 9.46 12.06 -6.21
C GLN A 67 10.49 10.95 -5.99
N CYS A 68 11.70 11.16 -6.49
CA CYS A 68 12.78 10.23 -6.23
C CYS A 68 13.47 10.64 -4.92
N VAL A 69 13.62 9.68 -4.01
CA VAL A 69 14.31 9.89 -2.73
C VAL A 69 15.43 8.87 -2.63
N THR A 70 16.65 9.37 -2.44
CA THR A 70 17.87 8.56 -2.31
C THR A 70 18.36 8.58 -0.86
N GLU A 71 19.11 7.54 -0.48
CA GLU A 71 19.78 7.42 0.82
C GLU A 71 18.83 7.52 2.03
N VAL A 72 17.66 6.90 1.90
CA VAL A 72 16.62 6.90 2.94
C VAL A 72 16.99 5.90 4.02
N PRO A 73 17.16 6.31 5.30
CA PRO A 73 17.35 5.37 6.39
C PRO A 73 16.12 4.47 6.52
N TYR A 74 16.36 3.18 6.73
CA TYR A 74 15.31 2.19 6.88
C TYR A 74 15.60 1.21 8.01
N GLY A 75 14.55 0.61 8.55
CA GLY A 75 14.66 -0.39 9.59
C GLY A 75 13.46 -1.34 9.65
N LEU A 76 13.70 -2.51 10.21
CA LEU A 76 12.68 -3.52 10.56
C LEU A 76 12.42 -3.61 12.06
N THR A 77 13.31 -3.04 12.87
CA THR A 77 13.25 -3.12 14.32
C THR A 77 12.18 -2.18 14.83
N ASP A 78 11.50 -2.60 15.91
CA ASP A 78 10.57 -1.76 16.64
C ASP A 78 11.28 -0.50 17.13
N ARG A 79 10.81 0.66 16.68
CA ARG A 79 11.26 1.96 17.19
C ARG A 79 10.35 2.39 18.34
N PRO A 80 10.91 2.85 19.48
CA PRO A 80 10.11 3.27 20.63
C PRO A 80 9.21 4.48 20.32
N ASP A 81 9.53 5.26 19.28
CA ASP A 81 8.80 6.46 18.88
C ASP A 81 7.50 6.17 18.09
N ILE A 82 7.29 4.92 17.67
CA ILE A 82 6.13 4.50 16.86
C ILE A 82 5.07 3.87 17.76
N SER A 83 3.89 4.47 17.81
CA SER A 83 2.81 4.06 18.74
C SER A 83 2.11 2.74 18.37
N SER A 84 2.34 2.23 17.15
CA SER A 84 1.59 1.12 16.58
C SER A 84 2.46 -0.03 16.10
N ARG A 85 1.84 -1.22 15.98
CA ARG A 85 2.46 -2.37 15.32
C ARG A 85 2.81 -2.00 13.88
N HIS A 86 4.10 -1.93 13.62
CA HIS A 86 4.65 -1.65 12.30
C HIS A 86 5.50 -2.83 11.85
N TYR A 87 5.68 -2.95 10.55
CA TYR A 87 6.42 -4.06 9.96
C TYR A 87 7.71 -3.62 9.25
N GLY A 88 8.07 -2.36 9.46
CA GLY A 88 9.24 -1.69 8.92
C GLY A 88 8.99 -0.18 8.84
N TRP A 89 10.05 0.58 8.64
CA TRP A 89 9.98 2.03 8.53
C TRP A 89 11.03 2.60 7.57
N PHE A 90 10.71 3.77 7.02
CA PHE A 90 11.58 4.63 6.22
C PHE A 90 11.56 6.05 6.77
N GLU A 91 12.71 6.71 6.83
CA GLU A 91 12.81 8.12 7.25
C GLU A 91 12.81 9.06 6.05
N LEU A 92 11.68 9.73 5.80
CA LEU A 92 11.54 10.66 4.68
C LEU A 92 11.72 12.12 5.13
N PRO A 93 12.31 12.99 4.30
CA PRO A 93 12.49 14.39 4.64
C PRO A 93 11.15 15.13 4.69
N ASN A 94 10.96 15.99 5.69
CA ASN A 94 9.77 16.83 5.79
C ASN A 94 9.82 17.91 4.69
N PRO A 95 8.78 18.05 3.85
CA PRO A 95 8.75 19.07 2.79
C PRO A 95 8.84 20.51 3.31
N ALA A 96 8.35 20.78 4.54
CA ALA A 96 8.42 22.10 5.16
C ALA A 96 9.77 22.36 5.85
N ARG A 97 10.47 21.30 6.28
CA ARG A 97 11.76 21.36 6.99
C ARG A 97 12.65 20.19 6.53
N PRO A 98 13.44 20.34 5.46
CA PRO A 98 14.22 19.23 4.88
C PRO A 98 15.22 18.59 5.84
N GLU A 99 15.68 19.34 6.86
CA GLU A 99 16.58 18.85 7.91
C GLU A 99 15.88 17.86 8.86
N GLN A 100 14.55 17.93 8.97
CA GLN A 100 13.76 17.03 9.79
C GLN A 100 13.35 15.79 8.98
N ARG A 101 13.76 14.61 9.43
CA ARG A 101 13.33 13.33 8.86
C ARG A 101 12.20 12.73 9.69
N LEU A 102 11.13 12.33 9.01
CA LEU A 102 9.93 11.75 9.61
C LEU A 102 9.88 10.24 9.32
N PRO A 103 9.85 9.38 10.35
CA PRO A 103 9.63 7.95 10.17
C PRO A 103 8.21 7.67 9.66
N MET A 104 8.16 7.04 8.50
CA MET A 104 6.96 6.50 7.88
C MET A 104 6.97 4.99 7.97
N VAL A 105 5.83 4.40 8.33
CA VAL A 105 5.75 2.99 8.72
C VAL A 105 4.86 2.19 7.79
N PHE A 106 5.20 0.90 7.64
CA PHE A 106 4.29 -0.07 7.04
C PHE A 106 3.28 -0.52 8.08
N THR A 107 2.03 -0.11 7.90
CA THR A 107 0.92 -0.46 8.80
C THR A 107 0.32 -1.83 8.48
N ARG A 108 0.67 -2.41 7.33
CA ARG A 108 0.12 -3.67 6.83
C ARG A 108 1.22 -4.64 6.44
N HIS A 109 0.96 -5.93 6.70
CA HIS A 109 1.87 -7.03 6.37
C HIS A 109 1.73 -7.52 4.91
N LEU A 110 0.64 -7.15 4.24
CA LEU A 110 0.25 -7.70 2.95
C LEU A 110 1.22 -7.23 1.85
N ARG A 111 1.87 -8.17 1.15
CA ARG A 111 2.90 -7.91 0.11
C ARG A 111 4.16 -7.19 0.61
N LEU A 112 4.37 -7.17 1.92
CA LEU A 112 5.56 -6.58 2.52
C LEU A 112 6.81 -7.46 2.38
N GLU A 113 6.65 -8.75 2.09
CA GLU A 113 7.75 -9.73 2.03
C GLU A 113 8.91 -9.29 1.13
N TRP A 114 8.61 -8.61 0.02
CA TRP A 114 9.63 -8.06 -0.88
C TRP A 114 10.47 -6.96 -0.21
N TRP A 115 9.81 -6.08 0.54
CA TRP A 115 10.42 -4.97 1.28
C TRP A 115 11.19 -5.47 2.51
N SER A 116 10.55 -6.31 3.33
CA SER A 116 11.18 -6.86 4.55
C SER A 116 12.45 -7.65 4.23
N ARG A 117 12.46 -8.42 3.14
CA ARG A 117 13.66 -9.15 2.71
C ARG A 117 14.84 -8.24 2.36
N ARG A 118 14.58 -7.01 1.92
CA ARG A 118 15.61 -6.02 1.53
C ARG A 118 16.04 -5.14 2.69
N MET A 119 15.13 -4.85 3.61
CA MET A 119 15.40 -4.12 4.84
C MET A 119 16.12 -4.96 5.89
N ALA A 120 16.09 -6.30 5.76
CA ALA A 120 16.67 -7.19 6.76
C ALA A 120 18.13 -6.79 7.07
N PRO A 121 18.54 -6.76 8.35
CA PRO A 121 19.91 -6.34 8.72
C PRO A 121 21.00 -7.12 7.97
N ARG A 122 20.75 -8.41 7.76
CA ARG A 122 21.63 -9.36 7.04
C ARG A 122 21.32 -9.49 5.54
N ALA A 123 20.53 -8.60 4.95
CA ALA A 123 20.26 -8.61 3.52
C ALA A 123 21.56 -8.39 2.73
N LYS A 124 21.70 -9.10 1.61
CA LYS A 124 22.87 -8.98 0.72
C LYS A 124 22.97 -7.55 0.15
N PRO A 125 24.17 -7.00 -0.10
CA PRO A 125 24.34 -5.63 -0.56
C PRO A 125 23.54 -5.29 -1.83
N TYR A 126 23.47 -6.21 -2.81
CA TYR A 126 22.68 -5.99 -4.03
C TYR A 126 21.16 -5.90 -3.79
N LEU A 127 20.66 -6.43 -2.68
CA LEU A 127 19.26 -6.30 -2.27
C LEU A 127 19.01 -4.93 -1.62
N LYS A 128 19.97 -4.47 -0.81
CA LYS A 128 19.93 -3.14 -0.18
C LYS A 128 20.02 -2.02 -1.21
N ALA A 129 20.84 -2.17 -2.25
CA ALA A 129 20.94 -1.23 -3.36
C ALA A 129 19.60 -1.03 -4.11
N GLN A 130 18.67 -1.99 -4.06
CA GLN A 130 17.34 -1.86 -4.70
C GLN A 130 16.36 -0.99 -3.90
N ILE A 131 16.70 -0.64 -2.65
CA ILE A 131 15.91 0.23 -1.77
C ILE A 131 16.68 1.50 -1.36
N GLU A 132 17.87 1.69 -1.90
CA GLU A 132 18.68 2.90 -1.71
C GLU A 132 18.06 4.09 -2.44
N GLU A 133 17.50 3.83 -3.62
CA GLU A 133 16.68 4.76 -4.38
C GLU A 133 15.23 4.25 -4.38
N ILE A 134 14.31 5.09 -3.90
CA ILE A 134 12.88 4.78 -3.86
C ILE A 134 12.08 5.91 -4.51
N TRP A 135 10.94 5.55 -5.09
CA TRP A 135 9.95 6.53 -5.52
C TRP A 135 8.93 6.70 -4.42
N PHE A 136 8.69 7.94 -4.03
CA PHE A 136 7.72 8.32 -3.03
C PHE A 136 6.69 9.28 -3.64
N ALA A 137 5.42 9.08 -3.33
CA ALA A 137 4.35 9.99 -3.70
C ALA A 137 3.42 10.16 -2.49
N GLY A 138 3.36 11.35 -1.92
CA GLY A 138 2.57 11.62 -0.73
C GLY A 138 3.11 12.79 0.07
N ASP A 139 2.64 12.88 1.31
CA ASP A 139 3.17 13.80 2.30
C ASP A 139 3.68 12.97 3.49
N PRO A 140 5.00 13.02 3.79
CA PRO A 140 5.59 12.30 4.93
C PRO A 140 5.01 12.69 6.29
N ARG A 141 4.23 13.78 6.36
CA ARG A 141 3.52 14.23 7.56
C ARG A 141 2.20 13.48 7.80
N PHE A 142 1.75 12.68 6.84
CA PHE A 142 0.45 12.02 6.89
C PHE A 142 0.51 10.60 6.33
N ILE A 143 0.60 10.49 5.01
CA ILE A 143 0.45 9.26 4.24
C ILE A 143 1.18 9.39 2.91
N GLY A 144 1.72 8.28 2.41
CA GLY A 144 2.25 8.22 1.07
C GLY A 144 2.31 6.82 0.50
N VAL A 145 2.64 6.76 -0.78
CA VAL A 145 2.92 5.53 -1.51
C VAL A 145 4.40 5.51 -1.81
N ILE A 146 5.06 4.42 -1.43
CA ILE A 146 6.41 4.12 -1.89
C ILE A 146 6.37 3.07 -2.98
N ALA A 147 7.35 3.13 -3.86
CA ALA A 147 7.65 2.12 -4.84
C ALA A 147 9.15 1.91 -4.92
N ALA A 148 9.53 0.68 -5.23
CA ALA A 148 10.92 0.36 -5.54
C ALA A 148 11.30 1.01 -6.86
N PHE A 149 12.50 1.62 -6.90
CA PHE A 149 13.06 2.09 -8.15
C PHE A 149 13.21 0.92 -9.13
N SER A 150 12.87 1.16 -10.39
CA SER A 150 13.05 0.19 -11.46
C SER A 150 13.58 0.88 -12.70
N ARG A 151 14.47 0.20 -13.43
CA ARG A 151 14.93 0.66 -14.74
C ARG A 151 13.81 0.73 -15.78
N SER A 152 12.69 0.04 -15.53
CA SER A 152 11.46 0.24 -16.32
C SER A 152 10.72 1.48 -15.83
N ALA A 153 10.16 2.28 -16.72
CA ALA A 153 9.35 3.48 -16.42
C ALA A 153 8.08 3.25 -15.57
N TYR A 154 7.90 2.05 -15.01
CA TYR A 154 6.74 1.67 -14.21
C TYR A 154 7.16 1.39 -12.76
N PRO A 155 6.52 2.04 -11.76
CA PRO A 155 6.77 1.79 -10.36
C PRO A 155 6.48 0.32 -10.03
N ARG A 156 7.39 -0.35 -9.32
CA ARG A 156 7.20 -1.74 -8.85
C ARG A 156 7.09 -1.79 -7.34
N HIS A 157 6.44 -2.84 -6.84
CA HIS A 157 6.30 -3.11 -5.40
C HIS A 157 5.69 -1.93 -4.61
N MET A 158 4.69 -1.26 -5.20
CA MET A 158 3.96 -0.17 -4.55
C MET A 158 3.36 -0.59 -3.21
N HIS A 159 3.56 0.23 -2.18
CA HIS A 159 3.00 0.03 -0.86
C HIS A 159 2.63 1.37 -0.23
N VAL A 160 1.53 1.40 0.52
CA VAL A 160 1.14 2.57 1.33
C VAL A 160 1.96 2.56 2.61
N ILE A 161 2.50 3.70 2.97
CA ILE A 161 3.16 3.99 4.24
C ILE A 161 2.42 5.14 4.92
N GLU A 162 2.30 5.06 6.24
CA GLU A 162 1.61 6.06 7.06
C GLU A 162 2.54 6.57 8.14
N GLN A 163 2.34 7.81 8.58
CA GLN A 163 3.03 8.30 9.75
C GLN A 163 2.27 7.90 11.01
N ARG A 164 2.93 7.23 11.97
CA ARG A 164 2.32 6.77 13.23
C ARG A 164 3.20 7.07 14.44
N MET A 165 3.74 8.29 14.51
CA MET A 165 4.50 8.72 15.67
C MET A 165 3.62 8.88 16.90
N HIS A 166 4.21 8.65 18.08
CA HIS A 166 3.59 8.92 19.37
C HIS A 166 3.54 10.45 19.59
N CYS A 167 2.55 11.09 18.98
CA CYS A 167 2.32 12.51 19.09
C CYS A 167 1.05 12.78 19.92
N PRO A 168 1.01 13.88 20.72
CA PRO A 168 -0.21 14.43 21.30
C PRO A 168 -1.26 14.71 20.20
N PRO A 169 -2.55 14.99 20.53
CA PRO A 169 -3.65 14.98 19.57
C PRO A 169 -3.27 15.65 18.25
N ALA A 170 -3.53 14.95 17.14
CA ALA A 170 -2.91 15.11 15.82
C ALA A 170 -2.78 16.55 15.28
N GLY A 171 -3.50 17.54 15.80
CA GLY A 171 -3.33 18.96 15.45
C GLY A 171 -1.98 19.54 15.87
N GLU A 172 -1.48 19.26 17.07
CA GLU A 172 -0.28 19.92 17.61
C GLU A 172 1.00 19.49 16.88
N CYS A 173 1.14 18.19 16.58
CA CYS A 173 2.30 17.71 15.84
C CYS A 173 2.32 18.13 14.37
N LEU A 174 1.14 18.29 13.75
CA LEU A 174 1.06 18.77 12.37
C LEU A 174 1.49 20.23 12.28
N ASP A 175 1.07 21.07 13.23
CA ASP A 175 1.53 22.45 13.33
C ASP A 175 3.05 22.52 13.59
N ASP A 176 3.57 21.67 14.48
CA ASP A 176 5.02 21.57 14.74
C ASP A 176 5.83 21.13 13.51
N TRP A 177 5.26 20.29 12.64
CA TRP A 177 5.86 19.89 11.36
C TRP A 177 5.63 20.90 10.23
N GLY A 178 5.00 22.04 10.54
CA GLY A 178 4.73 23.11 9.58
C GLY A 178 3.66 22.74 8.54
N ALA A 179 2.70 21.88 8.88
CA ALA A 179 1.57 21.58 8.03
C ALA A 179 0.55 22.73 8.08
N GLY A 180 0.44 23.47 6.98
CA GLY A 180 -0.59 24.49 6.85
C GLY A 180 -2.00 23.88 6.74
N PRO A 181 -3.06 24.68 6.94
CA PRO A 181 -4.44 24.21 6.82
C PRO A 181 -4.74 23.62 5.43
N ASP A 182 -4.11 24.14 4.37
CA ASP A 182 -4.22 23.61 3.01
C ASP A 182 -3.59 22.22 2.88
N ASP A 183 -2.47 21.97 3.55
CA ASP A 183 -1.80 20.66 3.57
C ASP A 183 -2.63 19.62 4.30
N ILE A 184 -3.22 20.00 5.44
CA ILE A 184 -4.13 19.15 6.20
C ILE A 184 -5.36 18.80 5.34
N SER A 185 -5.91 19.77 4.61
CA SER A 185 -7.06 19.54 3.71
C SER A 185 -6.70 18.60 2.55
N ARG A 186 -5.48 18.66 2.02
CA ARG A 186 -4.96 17.78 0.97
C ARG A 186 -4.69 16.38 1.51
N GLY A 187 -4.04 16.28 2.66
CA GLY A 187 -3.78 15.02 3.37
C GLY A 187 -5.07 14.27 3.66
N ARG A 188 -6.10 14.95 4.17
CA ARG A 188 -7.42 14.36 4.43
C ARG A 188 -8.10 13.85 3.15
N ARG A 189 -8.00 14.60 2.04
CA ARG A 189 -8.52 14.17 0.74
C ARG A 189 -7.80 12.94 0.19
N ALA A 190 -6.49 12.84 0.41
CA ALA A 190 -5.67 11.73 -0.05
C ALA A 190 -5.84 10.46 0.80
N ALA A 191 -5.88 10.60 2.13
CA ALA A 191 -6.01 9.50 3.07
C ALA A 191 -7.44 8.94 3.18
N GLY A 192 -8.47 9.75 2.91
CA GLY A 192 -9.84 9.39 3.28
C GLY A 192 -10.02 9.34 4.81
N ASP A 193 -11.16 8.84 5.31
CA ASP A 193 -11.48 8.74 6.76
C ASP A 193 -10.50 7.87 7.60
N SER A 194 -9.36 7.47 7.03
CA SER A 194 -8.26 6.84 7.77
C SER A 194 -7.50 7.78 8.71
N ILE A 195 -7.85 9.09 8.74
CA ILE A 195 -7.40 10.07 9.73
C ILE A 195 -8.45 10.29 10.84
N ALA A 196 -9.25 9.27 11.17
CA ALA A 196 -10.11 9.30 12.36
C ALA A 196 -9.33 8.77 13.58
N PRO A 197 -9.51 9.39 14.76
CA PRO A 197 -8.66 9.25 15.95
C PRO A 197 -8.59 7.83 16.53
#